data_AF-A0A6G4X3T7-F1
#
_entry.id   AF-A0A6G4X3T7-F1
#
_cell.length_a   1.000
_cell.length_b   1.000
_cell.length_c   1.000
_cell.angle_alpha   90.00
_cell.angle_beta   90.00
_cell.angle_gamma   90.00
#
_symmetry.space_group_name_H-M   'P 1'
#
loop_
_entity.id
_entity.type
_entity.pdbx_description
1 polymer ?
#
loop_
_entity_poly.entity_id
_entity_poly.type
_entity_poly.pdbx_seq_one_letter_code
_entity_poly.pdbx_strand_id
1 'polypeptide(L)' 'MSRSARIGPGSGVGDTPLQQAVWRLRSRGCWDDAAALLEPHAEQSADAALGRAALLVEGCMFTG' A
#
# COMPACT_ATOMS: atom_id res chain seq x y z
N MET A 1 -22.06 5.82 18.55
CA MET A 1 -21.66 6.95 17.70
C MET A 1 -21.23 6.41 16.35
N SER A 2 -22.15 6.34 15.39
CA SER A 2 -21.87 5.80 14.06
C SER A 2 -21.32 6.90 13.17
N ARG A 3 -20.03 6.87 12.85
CA ARG A 3 -19.41 7.85 11.96
C ARG A 3 -19.47 7.34 10.51
N SER A 4 -20.57 7.62 9.83
CA SER A 4 -20.60 7.55 8.36
C SER A 4 -19.63 8.58 7.80
N ALA A 5 -18.48 8.12 7.29
CA ALA A 5 -17.61 8.95 6.48
C ALA A 5 -18.24 9.09 5.09
N ARG A 6 -18.75 10.28 4.77
CA ARG A 6 -19.10 10.63 3.38
C ARG A 6 -17.80 10.67 2.58
N ILE A 7 -17.60 9.69 1.71
CA ILE A 7 -16.55 9.71 0.70
C ILE A 7 -16.99 10.72 -0.36
N GLY A 8 -16.42 11.92 -0.32
CA GLY A 8 -16.46 12.83 -1.47
C GLY A 8 -15.62 12.26 -2.61
N PRO A 9 -15.85 12.66 -3.88
CA PRO A 9 -14.98 12.24 -4.98
C PRO A 9 -13.59 12.83 -4.73
N GLY A 10 -12.66 11.98 -4.28
CA GLY A 10 -11.27 12.33 -4.06
C GLY A 10 -10.58 12.54 -5.39
N SER A 11 -10.70 13.74 -5.96
CA SER A 11 -9.84 14.21 -7.04
C SER A 11 -8.49 14.64 -6.44
N GLY A 12 -7.70 13.65 -6.03
CA GLY A 12 -6.30 13.82 -5.69
C GLY A 12 -5.49 12.88 -6.58
N VAL A 13 -4.57 13.43 -7.37
CA VAL A 13 -3.42 12.66 -7.88
C VAL A 13 -2.67 12.17 -6.63
N GLY A 14 -2.96 10.94 -6.20
CA GLY A 14 -2.69 10.43 -4.84
C GLY A 14 -3.99 10.49 -4.03
N ASP A 15 -4.71 9.41 -3.81
CA ASP A 15 -4.23 8.14 -3.26
C ASP A 15 -5.41 7.16 -3.41
N THR A 16 -5.26 6.11 -4.21
CA THR A 16 -6.31 5.08 -4.28
C THR A 16 -6.44 4.43 -2.89
N PRO A 17 -7.60 3.86 -2.50
CA PRO A 17 -7.74 3.19 -1.21
C PRO A 17 -6.66 2.10 -0.99
N LEU A 18 -6.18 1.48 -2.07
CA LEU A 18 -5.05 0.57 -2.07
C LEU A 18 -3.74 1.27 -1.66
N GLN A 19 -3.39 2.37 -2.32
CA GLN A 19 -2.19 3.16 -1.98
C GLN A 19 -2.23 3.64 -0.53
N GLN A 20 -3.42 4.02 -0.03
CA GLN A 20 -3.59 4.42 1.36
C GLN A 20 -3.32 3.28 2.34
N ALA A 21 -3.81 2.08 2.02
CA ALA A 21 -3.61 0.89 2.83
C ALA A 21 -2.12 0.50 2.86
N VAL A 22 -1.46 0.50 1.71
CA VAL A 22 -0.02 0.24 1.57
C VAL A 22 0.79 1.24 2.41
N TRP A 23 0.49 2.54 2.29
CA TRP A 23 1.16 3.58 3.07
C TRP A 23 1.01 3.38 4.58
N ARG A 24 -0.21 3.04 5.04
CA ARG A 24 -0.48 2.79 6.47
C ARG A 24 0.27 1.58 7.01
N LEU A 25 0.31 0.48 6.26
CA LEU A 25 0.98 -0.76 6.68
C LEU A 25 2.50 -0.59 6.68
N ARG A 26 3.07 0.02 5.62
CA ARG A 26 4.50 0.36 5.54
C ARG A 26 4.94 1.20 6.74
N SER A 27 4.17 2.23 7.09
CA SER A 27 4.47 3.13 8.22
C SER A 27 4.46 2.43 9.59
N ARG A 28 3.78 1.27 9.70
CA ARG A 28 3.72 0.47 10.93
C ARG A 28 4.76 -0.66 10.97
N GLY A 29 5.56 -0.82 9.91
CA GLY A 29 6.48 -1.95 9.77
C GLY A 29 5.79 -3.26 9.36
N CYS A 30 4.53 -3.22 8.93
CA CYS A 30 3.84 -4.40 8.39
C CYS A 30 4.18 -4.54 6.89
N TRP A 31 5.46 -4.74 6.56
CA TRP A 31 5.92 -4.75 5.16
C TRP A 31 5.37 -5.91 4.34
N ASP A 32 5.28 -7.11 4.93
CA ASP A 32 4.80 -8.31 4.25
C ASP A 32 3.30 -8.18 3.89
N ASP A 33 2.47 -7.71 4.84
CA ASP A 33 1.06 -7.40 4.59
C ASP A 33 0.89 -6.35 3.48
N ALA A 34 1.73 -5.31 3.49
CA ALA A 34 1.70 -4.28 2.44
C ALA A 34 2.07 -4.86 1.07
N ALA A 35 3.07 -5.76 1.01
CA ALA A 35 3.50 -6.43 -0.21
C ALA A 35 2.44 -7.42 -0.73
N ALA A 36 1.72 -8.11 0.16
CA ALA A 36 0.62 -9.00 -0.20
C ALA A 36 -0.55 -8.25 -0.86
N LEU A 37 -0.86 -7.01 -0.42
CA LEU A 37 -1.89 -6.18 -1.07
C LEU A 37 -1.55 -5.82 -2.52
N LEU A 38 -0.27 -5.71 -2.86
CA LEU A 38 0.18 -5.38 -4.21
C LEU A 38 0.31 -6.61 -5.12
N GLU A 39 0.33 -7.82 -4.58
CA GLU A 39 0.56 -9.06 -5.34
C GLU A 39 -0.43 -9.26 -6.51
N PRO A 40 -1.76 -9.12 -6.34
CA PRO A 40 -2.69 -9.26 -7.46
C PRO A 40 -2.51 -8.20 -8.56
N HIS A 41 -1.98 -7.03 -8.20
CA HIS A 41 -1.77 -5.91 -9.11
C HIS A 41 -0.43 -6.02 -9.85
N ALA A 42 0.55 -6.66 -9.22
CA ALA A 42 1.89 -6.86 -9.78
C ALA A 42 1.86 -7.74 -11.04
N GLU A 43 0.89 -8.65 -11.16
CA GLU A 43 0.71 -9.47 -12.37
C GLU A 43 0.31 -8.64 -13.61
N GLN A 44 -0.30 -7.48 -13.38
CA GLN A 44 -0.93 -6.66 -14.43
C GLN A 44 -0.23 -5.31 -14.62
N SER A 45 0.63 -4.91 -13.68
CA SER A 45 1.31 -3.62 -13.67
C SER A 45 2.74 -3.74 -13.13
N ALA A 46 3.70 -3.33 -13.97
CA ALA A 46 5.10 -3.25 -13.58
C ALA A 46 5.34 -2.27 -12.41
N ASP A 47 4.57 -1.18 -12.33
CA ASP A 47 4.66 -0.22 -11.23
C ASP A 47 4.27 -0.86 -9.89
N ALA A 48 3.19 -1.65 -9.88
CA ALA A 48 2.77 -2.40 -8.69
C ALA A 48 3.80 -3.47 -8.29
N ALA A 49 4.43 -4.13 -9.27
CA ALA A 49 5.49 -5.10 -9.03
C ALA A 49 6.74 -4.44 -8.40
N LEU A 50 7.15 -3.26 -8.90
CA LEU A 50 8.24 -2.47 -8.33
C LEU A 50 7.91 -1.98 -6.92
N GLY A 51 6.68 -1.50 -6.70
CA GLY A 51 6.21 -1.10 -5.38
C GLY A 51 6.26 -2.24 -4.36
N ARG A 52 5.85 -3.45 -4.77
CA ARG A 52 5.93 -4.66 -3.94
C ARG A 52 7.38 -5.00 -3.59
N ALA A 53 8.28 -4.98 -4.58
CA ALA A 53 9.70 -5.27 -4.35
C ALA A 53 10.35 -4.26 -3.38
N ALA A 54 10.03 -2.97 -3.51
CA ALA A 54 10.54 -1.93 -2.62
C ALA A 54 10.16 -2.15 -1.15
N LEU A 55 8.92 -2.60 -0.88
CA LEU A 55 8.45 -2.92 0.48
C LEU A 55 9.24 -4.07 1.11
N LEU A 56 9.48 -5.14 0.34
CA LEU A 56 10.24 -6.30 0.81
C LEU A 56 11.70 -5.92 1.12
N VAL A 57 12.34 -5.16 0.23
CA VAL A 57 13.70 -4.66 0.43
C VAL A 57 13.79 -3.77 1.67
N GLU A 58 12.85 -2.85 1.82
CA GLU A 58 12.78 -1.97 2.99
C GLU A 58 12.63 -2.78 4.30
N GLY A 59 11.75 -3.78 4.32
CA GLY A 59 11.59 -4.67 5.46
C GLY A 59 12.90 -5.36 5.86
N CYS A 60 13.65 -5.88 4.89
CA CYS A 60 14.97 -6.47 5.15
C CYS A 60 15.96 -5.45 5.73
N MET A 61 15.94 -4.20 5.28
CA MET A 61 16.87 -3.16 5.77
C MET A 61 16.60 -2.76 7.21
N PHE A 62 15.33 -2.76 7.64
CA PHE A 62 14.94 -2.34 8.99
C PHE A 62 14.84 -3.48 10.02
N THR A 63 14.78 -4.73 9.57
CA THR A 63 14.66 -5.92 10.46
C THR A 63 15.84 -6.89 10.39
N GLY A 64 16.74 -6.69 9.42
CA GLY A 64 17.96 -7.49 9.26
C GLY A 64 18.98 -7.28 10.38
#